data_AF-A0A0L7KV90-F1
#
_entry.id   AF-A0A0L7KV90-F1
#
_cell.length_a   1.000
_cell.length_b   1.000
_cell.length_c   1.000
_cell.angle_alpha   90.00
_cell.angle_beta   90.00
_cell.angle_gamma   90.00
#
_symmetry.space_group_name_H-M   'P 1'
#
loop_
_entity.id
_entity.type
_entity.pdbx_description
1 polymer ?
#
loop_
_entity_poly.entity_id
_entity_poly.type
_entity_poly.pdbx_seq_one_letter_code
_entity_poly.pdbx_strand_id
1 'polypeptide(L)'
;MSVGKIKEFDVDSGNWTLYCGRVEMYFRANAIKDELKLPTLISLVGDNVYELMVNLCNPKKPTDLSYDALITIVREHLQPKPSIMAERYRFRQKRQETGKGKS
;
A
#
# COMPACT_ATOMS: atom_id res chain seq x y z
N MET A 1 27.94 -5.37 0.54
CA MET A 1 27.08 -5.62 -0.63
C MET A 1 25.74 -4.96 -0.36
N SER A 2 25.29 -4.04 -1.21
CA SER A 2 23.92 -3.53 -1.15
C SER A 2 22.99 -4.55 -1.78
N VAL A 3 21.84 -4.81 -1.16
CA VAL A 3 20.79 -5.65 -1.77
C VAL A 3 20.18 -4.89 -2.93
N GLY A 4 19.97 -5.58 -4.05
CA GLY A 4 19.52 -5.01 -5.33
C GLY A 4 18.13 -4.37 -5.30
N LYS A 5 17.66 -3.90 -6.47
CA LYS A 5 16.44 -3.10 -6.60
C LYS A 5 15.17 -3.86 -6.17
N ILE A 6 14.25 -3.16 -5.50
CA ILE A 6 12.87 -3.61 -5.30
C ILE A 6 12.00 -3.11 -6.47
N LYS A 7 11.07 -3.94 -6.98
CA LYS A 7 10.06 -3.47 -7.93
C LYS A 7 9.13 -2.45 -7.25
N GLU A 8 8.82 -1.36 -7.96
CA GLU A 8 7.81 -0.36 -7.59
C GLU A 8 6.44 -0.99 -7.27
N PHE A 9 5.59 -0.22 -6.57
CA PHE A 9 4.26 -0.68 -6.23
C PHE A 9 3.31 -0.57 -7.42
N ASP A 10 2.52 -1.63 -7.61
CA ASP A 10 1.49 -1.72 -8.65
C ASP A 10 0.14 -1.34 -8.02
N VAL A 11 -0.45 -0.23 -8.44
CA VAL A 11 -1.71 0.28 -7.87
C VAL A 11 -2.93 -0.58 -8.20
N ASP A 12 -2.89 -1.33 -9.30
CA ASP A 12 -4.02 -2.09 -9.80
C ASP A 12 -4.11 -3.47 -9.16
N SER A 13 -2.95 -4.10 -8.92
CA SER A 13 -2.87 -5.48 -8.44
C SER A 13 -2.11 -5.65 -7.12
N GLY A 14 -1.46 -4.60 -6.65
CA GLY A 14 -0.57 -4.65 -5.49
C GLY A 14 -1.27 -4.77 -4.15
N ASN A 15 -0.61 -5.45 -3.22
CA ASN A 15 -0.98 -5.46 -1.80
C ASN A 15 -0.02 -4.55 -1.02
N TRP A 16 -0.50 -3.39 -0.60
CA TRP A 16 0.31 -2.35 0.03
C TRP A 16 1.05 -2.87 1.28
N THR A 17 0.38 -3.67 2.10
CA THR A 17 0.97 -4.28 3.30
C THR A 17 2.15 -5.20 2.96
N LEU A 18 2.03 -6.04 1.93
CA LEU A 18 3.11 -6.92 1.48
C LEU A 18 4.28 -6.13 0.86
N TYR A 19 3.96 -5.06 0.13
CA TYR A 19 4.96 -4.16 -0.42
C TYR A 19 5.78 -3.48 0.70
N CYS A 20 5.14 -2.90 1.71
CA CYS A 20 5.82 -2.32 2.88
C CYS A 20 6.69 -3.35 3.60
N GLY A 21 6.23 -4.60 3.72
CA GLY A 21 7.05 -5.68 4.29
C GLY A 21 8.35 -5.93 3.51
N ARG A 22 8.30 -5.90 2.18
CA ARG A 22 9.51 -6.01 1.33
C ARG A 22 10.42 -4.78 1.46
N VAL A 23 9.84 -3.58 1.54
CA VAL A 23 10.60 -2.33 1.75
C VAL A 23 11.34 -2.36 3.09
N GLU A 24 10.72 -2.88 4.15
CA GLU A 24 11.40 -3.03 5.44
C GLU A 24 12.58 -4.00 5.40
N MET A 25 12.43 -5.13 4.68
CA MET A 25 13.57 -6.03 4.47
C MET A 25 14.69 -5.34 3.66
N TYR A 26 14.33 -4.53 2.68
CA TYR A 26 15.29 -3.73 1.91
C TYR A 26 16.04 -2.73 2.79
N PHE A 27 15.34 -2.04 3.70
CA PHE A 27 15.96 -1.13 4.67
C PHE A 27 16.96 -1.85 5.57
N ARG A 28 16.57 -2.98 6.15
CA ARG A 28 17.43 -3.79 7.01
C ARG A 28 18.66 -4.30 6.27
N ALA A 29 18.46 -4.85 5.07
CA ALA A 29 19.53 -5.45 4.31
C ALA A 29 20.56 -4.42 3.79
N ASN A 30 20.15 -3.17 3.61
CA ASN A 30 21.02 -2.06 3.21
C ASN A 30 21.45 -1.17 4.39
N ALA A 31 21.16 -1.56 5.63
CA ALA A 31 21.47 -0.78 6.84
C ALA A 31 21.00 0.69 6.76
N ILE A 32 19.81 0.90 6.19
CA ILE A 32 19.23 2.24 6.03
C ILE A 32 18.81 2.76 7.40
N LYS A 33 19.33 3.93 7.78
CA LYS A 33 18.99 4.62 9.01
C LYS A 33 17.52 5.04 9.01
N ASP A 34 16.91 5.14 10.18
CA ASP A 34 15.49 5.49 10.32
C ASP A 34 15.13 6.83 9.66
N GLU A 35 16.00 7.84 9.79
CA GLU A 35 15.86 9.17 9.14
C GLU A 35 15.83 9.10 7.61
N LEU A 36 16.36 8.04 7.01
CA LEU A 36 16.42 7.82 5.57
C LEU A 36 15.28 6.93 5.06
N LYS A 37 14.47 6.31 5.94
CA LYS A 37 13.39 5.41 5.51
C LYS A 37 12.34 6.11 4.66
N LEU A 38 11.86 7.27 5.11
CA LEU A 38 10.87 8.06 4.36
C LEU A 38 11.36 8.47 2.96
N PRO A 39 12.51 9.17 2.81
CA PRO A 39 12.98 9.56 1.47
C PRO A 39 13.31 8.35 0.60
N THR A 40 13.78 7.24 1.20
CA THR A 40 14.00 6.00 0.45
C THR A 40 12.67 5.39 -0.03
N LEU A 41 11.64 5.31 0.81
CA LEU A 41 10.32 4.82 0.40
C LEU A 41 9.78 5.62 -0.79
N ILE A 42 9.80 6.96 -0.69
CA ILE A 42 9.34 7.86 -1.76
C ILE A 42 10.08 7.57 -3.08
N SER A 43 11.39 7.31 -2.99
CA SER A 43 12.21 7.00 -4.17
C SER A 43 11.95 5.60 -4.76
N LEU A 44 11.38 4.67 -3.98
CA LEU A 44 11.14 3.28 -4.41
C LEU A 44 9.71 3.01 -4.89
N VAL A 45 8.75 3.85 -4.50
CA VAL A 45 7.32 3.53 -4.63
C VAL A 45 6.77 3.69 -6.05
N GLY A 46 7.44 4.49 -6.88
CA GLY A 46 7.03 4.83 -8.24
C GLY A 46 6.10 6.05 -8.32
N ASP A 47 6.04 6.66 -9.50
CA ASP A 47 5.37 7.95 -9.72
C ASP A 47 3.88 7.93 -9.35
N ASN A 48 3.15 6.90 -9.78
CA ASN A 48 1.70 6.79 -9.55
C ASN A 48 1.34 6.81 -8.05
N VAL A 49 2.14 6.14 -7.23
CA VAL A 49 1.87 6.07 -5.79
C VAL A 49 2.37 7.32 -5.09
N TYR A 50 3.46 7.93 -5.57
CA TYR A 50 3.89 9.21 -5.03
C TYR A 50 2.85 10.30 -5.29
N GLU A 51 2.24 10.35 -6.48
CA GLU A 51 1.11 11.23 -6.77
C GLU A 51 -0.07 10.98 -5.82
N LEU A 52 -0.42 9.70 -5.58
CA LEU A 52 -1.43 9.33 -4.59
C LEU A 52 -1.07 9.83 -3.18
N MET A 53 0.18 9.65 -2.74
CA MET A 53 0.65 10.15 -1.44
C MET A 53 0.46 11.67 -1.33
N VAL A 54 0.83 12.43 -2.36
CA VAL A 54 0.65 13.89 -2.39
C VAL A 54 -0.82 14.26 -2.26
N ASN A 55 -1.70 13.60 -3.02
CA ASN A 55 -3.14 13.83 -2.97
C ASN A 55 -3.75 13.52 -1.59
N LEU A 56 -3.30 12.45 -0.93
CA LEU A 56 -3.78 12.06 0.40
C LEU A 56 -3.24 12.94 1.53
N CYS A 57 -2.07 13.56 1.36
CA CYS A 57 -1.45 14.38 2.41
C CYS A 57 -1.91 15.85 2.42
N ASN A 58 -2.54 16.33 1.34
CA ASN A 58 -3.02 17.71 1.18
C ASN A 58 -3.82 18.18 2.42
N PRO A 59 -3.50 19.35 3.04
CA PRO A 59 -2.58 20.43 2.63
C PRO A 59 -1.11 20.26 3.03
N LYS A 60 -0.73 19.16 3.67
CA LYS A 60 0.67 18.86 4.03
C LYS A 60 1.39 18.15 2.88
N LYS A 61 2.72 18.11 2.93
CA LYS A 61 3.52 17.30 2.00
C LYS A 61 3.81 15.92 2.59
N PRO A 62 3.93 14.86 1.75
CA PRO A 62 4.37 13.54 2.21
C PRO A 62 5.72 13.57 2.95
N THR A 63 6.60 14.50 2.56
CA THR A 63 7.93 14.71 3.16
C THR A 63 7.89 15.28 4.57
N ASP A 64 6.76 15.86 4.99
CA ASP A 64 6.59 16.48 6.31
C ASP A 64 6.03 15.49 7.35
N LEU A 65 5.74 14.26 6.92
CA LEU A 65 5.18 13.21 7.76
C LEU A 65 6.25 12.22 8.23
N SER A 66 5.96 11.44 9.27
CA SER A 66 6.77 10.27 9.58
C SER A 66 6.51 9.15 8.57
N TYR A 67 7.49 8.25 8.43
CA TYR A 67 7.34 7.04 7.63
C TYR A 67 6.09 6.23 8.03
N ASP A 68 5.89 6.00 9.33
CA ASP A 68 4.75 5.22 9.84
C ASP A 68 3.39 5.87 9.56
N ALA A 69 3.33 7.21 9.63
CA ALA A 69 2.10 7.94 9.31
C ALA A 69 1.77 7.82 7.82
N LEU A 70 2.76 8.00 6.94
CA LEU A 70 2.57 7.94 5.49
C LEU A 70 2.14 6.54 5.04
N ILE A 71 2.79 5.48 5.50
CA ILE A 71 2.39 4.10 5.15
C ILE A 71 0.98 3.77 5.63
N THR A 72 0.56 4.34 6.76
CA THR A 72 -0.78 4.13 7.33
C THR A 72 -1.85 4.81 6.50
N ILE A 73 -1.63 6.08 6.12
CA ILE A 73 -2.54 6.85 5.26
C ILE A 73 -2.76 6.14 3.92
N VAL A 74 -1.68 5.71 3.27
CA VAL A 74 -1.76 4.99 1.99
C VAL A 74 -2.47 3.65 2.15
N ARG A 75 -2.20 2.91 3.24
CA ARG A 75 -2.88 1.64 3.54
C ARG A 75 -4.39 1.81 3.67
N GLU A 76 -4.83 2.85 4.38
CA GLU A 76 -6.25 3.10 4.62
C GLU A 76 -7.01 3.42 3.32
N HIS A 77 -6.32 4.04 2.36
CA HIS A 77 -6.87 4.31 1.03
C HIS A 77 -6.87 3.08 0.12
N LEU A 78 -5.73 2.39 -0.02
CA LEU A 78 -5.58 1.27 -0.96
C LEU A 78 -6.17 -0.05 -0.44
N GLN A 79 -6.19 -0.23 0.88
CA GLN A 79 -6.66 -1.44 1.55
C GLN A 79 -7.62 -1.08 2.68
N PRO A 80 -8.75 -0.43 2.37
CA PRO A 80 -9.71 -0.05 3.38
C PRO A 80 -10.18 -1.30 4.12
N LYS A 81 -10.28 -1.20 5.46
CA LYS A 81 -10.80 -2.31 6.27
C LYS A 81 -12.17 -2.70 5.69
N PRO A 82 -12.42 -4.00 5.43
CA PRO A 82 -13.73 -4.43 4.98
C PRO A 82 -14.76 -3.99 6.04
N SER A 83 -15.65 -3.07 5.65
CA SER A 83 -16.83 -2.80 6.46
C SER A 83 -17.63 -4.10 6.51
N ILE A 84 -18.09 -4.50 7.71
CA ILE A 84 -18.97 -5.67 7.92
C ILE A 84 -20.13 -5.67 6.90
N MET A 85 -20.59 -4.48 6.49
CA MET A 85 -21.65 -4.32 5.49
C MET A 85 -21.18 -4.63 4.05
N ALA A 86 -19.96 -4.24 3.67
CA ALA A 86 -19.36 -4.53 2.37
C ALA A 86 -19.02 -6.03 2.24
N GLU A 87 -18.60 -6.66 3.33
CA GLU A 87 -18.33 -8.10 3.37
C GLU A 87 -19.62 -8.92 3.25
N ARG A 88 -20.71 -8.49 3.92
CA ARG A 88 -22.06 -9.06 3.73
C ARG A 88 -22.58 -8.92 2.29
N TYR A 89 -22.27 -7.80 1.63
CA TYR A 89 -22.65 -7.60 0.23
C TYR A 89 -21.87 -8.52 -0.71
N ARG A 90 -20.54 -8.59 -0.55
CA ARG A 90 -19.67 -9.51 -1.31
C ARG A 90 -20.04 -10.98 -1.09
N PHE A 91 -20.39 -11.37 0.13
CA PHE A 91 -20.85 -12.74 0.45
C PHE A 91 -22.22 -13.07 -0.19
N ARG A 92 -23.16 -12.11 -0.18
CA ARG A 92 -24.46 -12.29 -0.85
C ARG A 92 -24.32 -12.36 -2.37
N GLN A 93 -23.45 -11.57 -2.99
CA GLN A 93 -23.20 -11.64 -4.43
C GLN A 93 -22.52 -12.96 -4.83
N LYS A 94 -21.50 -13.41 -4.10
CA LYS A 94 -20.86 -14.72 -4.36
C LYS A 94 -21.83 -15.90 -4.23
N ARG A 95 -22.80 -15.84 -3.31
CA ARG A 95 -23.84 -16.89 -3.17
C ARG A 95 -24.93 -16.82 -4.24
N GLN A 96 -25.13 -15.69 -4.89
CA GLN A 96 -26.13 -15.56 -5.97
C GLN A 96 -25.59 -15.98 -7.34
N GLU A 97 -24.26 -15.98 -7.54
CA GLU A 97 -23.65 -16.51 -8.76
C GLU A 97 -23.61 -18.05 -8.78
N THR A 98 -23.48 -18.72 -7.63
CA THR A 98 -23.53 -20.20 -7.55
C THR A 98 -24.95 -20.77 -7.67
N GLY A 99 -25.99 -19.93 -7.72
CA GLY A 99 -27.40 -20.34 -7.75
C GLY A 99 -28.08 -20.32 -9.13
N LYS A 100 -27.38 -19.92 -10.21
CA LYS A 100 -27.93 -19.93 -11.57
C LYS A 100 -27.35 -21.05 -12.44
N GLY A 101 -27.54 -22.28 -12.00
CA GLY A 101 -27.49 -23.49 -12.84
C GLY A 101 -28.72 -24.33 -12.50
N LYS A 102 -29.88 -23.94 -13.03
CA LYS A 102 -30.58 -24.60 -14.15
C LYS A 102 -31.39 -25.82 -13.69
N SER A 103 -32.70 -25.62 -13.76
CA SER A 103 -33.69 -26.64 -14.13
C SER A 103 -33.35 -27.28 -15.47
#